data_AF-A0A165CSW2-F1
#
_entry.id   AF-A0A165CSW2-F1
#
_cell.length_a   1.000
_cell.length_b   1.000
_cell.length_c   1.000
_cell.angle_alpha   90.00
_cell.angle_beta   90.00
_cell.angle_gamma   90.00
#
_symmetry.space_group_name_H-M   'P 1'
#
loop_
_entity.id
_entity.type
_entity.pdbx_description
1 polymer ?
#
loop_
_entity_poly.entity_id
_entity_poly.type
_entity_poly.pdbx_seq_one_letter_code
_entity_poly.pdbx_strand_id
1 'polypeptide(L)'
;MSFDGMPPSAGAFASIPMQAEESEICTHLVAALNGREKQCRCPGFTFKNTSAGPGTFKPDVCIFRDVVEVPHKKSKSKTAVAHMGYAELFIEVTCNPSQDFFADPPENTNRTTHQFILNRQSLTSMEEFNHAKKALGKNIAYATEILARQHRHCLFSMSVWLLC
;
A
#
# COMPACT_ATOMS: atom_id res chain seq x y z
N MET A 1 7.09 21.70 5.03
CA MET A 1 7.01 21.21 3.64
C MET A 1 6.01 22.10 2.92
N SER A 2 6.38 22.70 1.77
CA SER A 2 5.41 23.45 0.96
C SER A 2 4.65 22.47 0.07
N PHE A 3 3.34 22.69 -0.07
CA PHE A 3 2.46 21.94 -0.97
C PHE A 3 2.31 22.64 -2.34
N ASP A 4 3.05 23.74 -2.55
CA ASP A 4 2.96 24.55 -3.77
C ASP A 4 3.36 23.74 -5.01
N GLY A 5 2.49 23.76 -6.02
CA GLY A 5 2.69 23.03 -7.28
C GLY A 5 2.23 21.57 -7.27
N MET A 6 1.74 21.03 -6.15
CA MET A 6 1.15 19.69 -6.14
C MET A 6 -0.27 19.70 -6.72
N PRO A 7 -0.65 18.69 -7.52
CA PRO A 7 -2.00 18.61 -8.06
C PRO A 7 -3.05 18.44 -6.96
N PRO A 8 -4.30 18.91 -7.18
CA PRO A 8 -5.39 18.72 -6.23
C PRO A 8 -5.65 17.23 -5.98
N SER A 9 -5.94 16.85 -4.73
CA SER A 9 -6.29 15.47 -4.35
C SER A 9 -7.67 15.06 -4.87
N ALA A 10 -8.57 16.02 -5.04
CA ALA A 10 -9.89 15.79 -5.61
C ALA A 10 -9.78 15.14 -7.01
N GLY A 11 -10.45 14.01 -7.19
CA GLY A 11 -10.45 13.27 -8.45
C GLY A 11 -9.14 12.59 -8.81
N ALA A 12 -8.14 12.53 -7.91
CA ALA A 12 -6.83 11.91 -8.17
C ALA A 12 -6.94 10.46 -8.66
N PHE A 13 -7.97 9.75 -8.21
CA PHE A 13 -8.22 8.34 -8.49
C PHE A 13 -9.49 8.13 -9.32
N ALA A 14 -10.03 9.18 -9.96
CA ALA A 14 -11.24 9.09 -10.77
C ALA A 14 -11.10 8.17 -12.00
N SER A 15 -9.86 7.85 -12.39
CA SER A 15 -9.59 6.90 -13.47
C SER A 15 -9.68 5.43 -13.05
N ILE A 16 -9.78 5.13 -11.75
CA ILE A 16 -9.86 3.74 -11.28
C ILE A 16 -11.28 3.23 -11.53
N PRO A 17 -11.48 2.16 -12.32
CA PRO A 17 -12.79 1.57 -12.53
C PRO A 17 -13.41 1.06 -11.22
N MET A 18 -14.75 1.13 -11.10
CA MET A 18 -15.48 0.62 -9.93
C MET A 18 -15.31 -0.90 -9.74
N GLN A 19 -15.00 -1.66 -10.79
CA GLN A 19 -14.82 -3.11 -10.75
C GLN A 19 -13.41 -3.52 -11.22
N ALA A 20 -12.41 -2.73 -10.82
CA ALA A 20 -11.03 -3.01 -11.16
C ALA A 20 -10.46 -4.17 -10.35
N GLU A 21 -9.63 -4.99 -10.99
CA GLU A 21 -8.81 -5.99 -10.31
C GLU A 21 -7.70 -5.28 -9.50
N GLU A 22 -7.21 -5.90 -8.42
CA GLU A 22 -6.17 -5.31 -7.53
C GLU A 22 -4.94 -4.81 -8.31
N SER A 23 -4.52 -5.55 -9.34
CA SER A 23 -3.38 -5.19 -10.19
C SER A 23 -3.63 -3.94 -11.06
N GLU A 24 -4.87 -3.72 -11.49
CA GLU A 24 -5.29 -2.54 -12.23
C GLU A 24 -5.38 -1.34 -11.29
N ILE A 25 -5.96 -1.52 -10.10
CA ILE A 25 -5.99 -0.51 -9.03
C ILE A 25 -4.56 -0.04 -8.74
N CYS A 26 -3.62 -0.96 -8.53
CA CYS A 26 -2.22 -0.65 -8.28
C CYS A 26 -1.61 0.19 -9.42
N THR A 27 -1.92 -0.15 -10.67
CA THR A 27 -1.38 0.55 -11.85
C THR A 27 -1.89 1.99 -11.91
N HIS A 28 -3.19 2.21 -11.71
CA HIS A 28 -3.77 3.55 -11.68
C HIS A 28 -3.32 4.36 -10.47
N LEU A 29 -3.25 3.73 -9.29
CA LEU A 29 -2.74 4.33 -8.05
C LEU A 29 -1.31 4.86 -8.25
N VAL A 30 -0.43 4.01 -8.78
CA VAL A 30 0.97 4.39 -9.06
C VAL A 30 1.06 5.51 -10.08
N ALA A 31 0.26 5.45 -11.17
CA ALA A 31 0.23 6.50 -12.18
C ALA A 31 -0.25 7.85 -11.60
N ALA A 32 -1.28 7.83 -10.76
CA ALA A 32 -1.82 9.03 -10.12
C ALA A 32 -0.85 9.66 -9.11
N LEU A 33 -0.11 8.83 -8.36
CA LEU A 33 0.82 9.29 -7.32
C LEU A 33 2.14 9.81 -7.91
N ASN A 34 2.72 9.08 -8.87
CA ASN A 34 3.93 9.53 -9.57
C ASN A 34 3.65 10.74 -10.48
N GLY A 35 2.41 10.89 -10.97
CA GLY A 35 2.01 11.98 -11.85
C GLY A 35 2.80 12.02 -13.16
N ARG A 36 2.85 13.20 -13.79
CA ARG A 36 3.69 13.47 -14.97
C ARG A 36 4.62 14.65 -14.66
N GLU A 37 5.91 14.47 -14.91
CA GLU A 37 6.94 15.52 -14.76
C GLU A 37 6.87 16.27 -13.41
N LYS A 38 6.53 17.57 -13.43
CA LYS A 38 6.46 18.44 -12.23
C LYS A 38 5.17 18.31 -11.43
N GLN A 39 4.24 17.44 -11.85
CA GLN A 39 2.94 17.23 -11.20
C GLN A 39 2.92 15.96 -10.35
N CYS A 40 4.06 15.50 -9.84
CA CYS A 40 4.10 14.39 -8.89
C CYS A 40 3.44 14.81 -7.57
N ARG A 41 2.63 13.91 -6.99
CA ARG A 41 1.95 14.15 -5.70
C ARG A 41 2.86 13.95 -4.51
N CYS A 42 4.00 13.27 -4.71
CA CYS A 42 4.98 12.95 -3.68
C CYS A 42 6.41 13.19 -4.18
N PRO A 43 6.84 14.45 -4.38
CA PRO A 43 8.18 14.75 -4.89
C PRO A 43 9.29 14.12 -4.05
N GLY A 44 10.30 13.54 -4.72
CA GLY A 44 11.42 12.85 -4.07
C GLY A 44 11.16 11.38 -3.74
N PHE A 45 9.95 10.88 -4.06
CA PHE A 45 9.57 9.49 -3.92
C PHE A 45 9.00 8.93 -5.23
N THR A 46 9.34 7.68 -5.52
CA THR A 46 8.83 6.90 -6.65
C THR A 46 8.01 5.72 -6.14
N PHE A 47 6.76 5.64 -6.58
CA PHE A 47 5.86 4.51 -6.33
C PHE A 47 6.07 3.45 -7.40
N LYS A 48 6.17 2.18 -7.01
CA LYS A 48 6.33 1.05 -7.93
C LYS A 48 5.28 -0.02 -7.65
N ASN A 49 4.54 -0.38 -8.70
CA ASN A 49 3.67 -1.55 -8.67
C ASN A 49 4.55 -2.80 -8.55
N THR A 50 4.43 -3.49 -7.42
CA THR A 50 5.15 -4.72 -7.11
C THR A 50 4.26 -5.96 -7.14
N SER A 51 2.93 -5.83 -7.31
CA SER A 51 1.99 -6.96 -7.26
C SER A 51 2.29 -8.05 -8.30
N ALA A 52 2.63 -7.68 -9.55
CA ALA A 52 2.80 -8.63 -10.66
C ALA A 52 4.20 -9.30 -10.78
N GLY A 53 5.19 -8.91 -9.98
CA GLY A 53 6.57 -9.45 -10.12
C GLY A 53 6.77 -10.85 -9.51
N PRO A 54 7.99 -11.42 -9.57
CA PRO A 54 8.33 -12.66 -8.85
C PRO A 54 8.31 -12.45 -7.31
N GLY A 55 7.97 -13.51 -6.57
CA GLY A 55 7.91 -13.54 -5.09
C GLY A 55 6.49 -13.52 -4.54
N THR A 56 6.14 -14.50 -3.69
CA THR A 56 4.79 -14.69 -3.13
C THR A 56 4.48 -13.84 -1.91
N PHE A 57 5.50 -13.22 -1.30
CA PHE A 57 5.37 -12.39 -0.10
C PHE A 57 6.05 -11.05 -0.31
N LYS A 58 5.31 -10.11 -0.87
CA LYS A 58 5.73 -8.72 -1.03
C LYS A 58 4.50 -7.80 -1.09
N PRO A 59 4.66 -6.51 -0.80
CA PRO A 59 3.60 -5.55 -0.93
C PRO A 59 3.11 -5.40 -2.35
N ASP A 60 1.89 -4.92 -2.51
CA ASP A 60 1.34 -4.59 -3.83
C ASP A 60 1.98 -3.35 -4.44
N VAL A 61 2.25 -2.33 -3.63
CA VAL A 61 2.98 -1.13 -4.03
C VAL A 61 4.07 -0.80 -3.02
N CYS A 62 5.30 -0.62 -3.52
CA CYS A 62 6.43 -0.17 -2.72
C CYS A 62 6.82 1.26 -3.11
N ILE A 63 7.14 2.09 -2.12
CA ILE A 63 7.55 3.49 -2.30
C ILE A 63 9.03 3.59 -2.00
N PHE A 64 9.79 4.23 -2.87
CA PHE A 64 11.23 4.41 -2.73
C PHE A 64 11.57 5.89 -2.76
N ARG A 65 12.61 6.29 -2.03
CA ARG A 65 13.19 7.63 -2.19
C ARG A 65 14.07 7.66 -3.44
N ASP A 66 13.96 8.72 -4.24
CA ASP A 66 14.63 8.79 -5.55
C ASP A 66 16.17 8.74 -5.47
N VAL A 67 16.74 9.18 -4.35
CA VAL A 67 18.20 9.16 -4.11
C VAL A 67 18.74 7.77 -3.75
N VAL A 68 17.86 6.83 -3.37
CA VAL A 68 18.27 5.46 -3.08
C VAL A 68 18.35 4.72 -4.40
N GLU A 69 19.56 4.36 -4.83
CA GLU A 69 19.73 3.42 -5.95
C GLU A 69 19.12 2.07 -5.57
N VAL A 70 17.85 1.87 -5.92
CA VAL A 70 17.19 0.59 -5.73
C VAL A 70 17.97 -0.45 -6.57
N PRO A 71 18.50 -1.56 -5.99
CA PRO A 71 19.51 -2.42 -6.65
C PRO A 71 19.11 -3.17 -7.94
N HIS A 72 18.02 -2.80 -8.61
CA HIS A 72 17.57 -3.36 -9.89
C HIS A 72 18.66 -3.30 -10.96
N LYS A 73 19.64 -2.40 -10.84
CA LYS A 73 20.72 -2.26 -11.82
C LYS A 73 21.88 -3.25 -11.66
N LYS A 74 21.98 -4.02 -10.57
CA LYS A 74 23.17 -4.88 -10.30
C LYS A 74 22.88 -6.33 -9.89
N SER A 75 21.64 -6.71 -9.60
CA SER A 75 21.33 -8.08 -9.17
C SER A 75 20.99 -9.00 -10.35
N LYS A 76 21.80 -10.05 -10.57
CA LYS A 76 21.47 -11.20 -11.44
C LYS A 76 20.47 -12.17 -10.78
N SER A 77 20.04 -11.92 -9.54
CA SER A 77 19.11 -12.78 -8.82
C SER A 77 17.66 -12.37 -9.07
N LYS A 78 16.83 -13.34 -9.48
CA LYS A 78 15.39 -13.20 -9.75
C LYS A 78 14.54 -12.97 -8.49
N THR A 79 15.14 -12.90 -7.30
CA THR A 79 14.41 -12.77 -6.04
C THR A 79 14.20 -11.31 -5.66
N ALA A 80 12.98 -10.81 -5.92
CA ALA A 80 12.50 -9.47 -5.59
C ALA A 80 12.53 -9.09 -4.09
N VAL A 81 13.01 -9.99 -3.21
CA VAL A 81 13.14 -9.77 -1.75
C VAL A 81 14.07 -8.60 -1.44
N ALA A 82 15.13 -8.43 -2.23
CA ALA A 82 16.06 -7.30 -2.06
C ALA A 82 15.43 -5.95 -2.41
N HIS A 83 14.27 -5.90 -3.08
CA HIS A 83 13.63 -4.64 -3.45
C HIS A 83 12.81 -4.05 -2.30
N MET A 84 11.95 -4.85 -1.67
CA MET A 84 11.10 -4.36 -0.58
C MET A 84 11.92 -3.79 0.58
N GLY A 85 13.09 -4.37 0.87
CA GLY A 85 13.98 -3.89 1.93
C GLY A 85 14.42 -2.44 1.86
N TYR A 86 14.35 -1.80 0.69
CA TYR A 86 14.66 -0.39 0.51
C TYR A 86 13.42 0.51 0.45
N ALA A 87 12.22 -0.07 0.57
CA ALA A 87 10.98 0.68 0.49
C ALA A 87 10.87 1.59 1.72
N GLU A 88 10.65 2.88 1.50
CA GLU A 88 10.38 3.88 2.54
C GLU A 88 9.02 3.61 3.19
N LEU A 89 8.04 3.22 2.38
CA LEU A 89 6.65 2.95 2.72
C LEU A 89 6.13 1.83 1.81
N PHE A 90 5.02 1.20 2.18
CA PHE A 90 4.31 0.27 1.30
C PHE A 90 2.79 0.39 1.43
N ILE A 91 2.08 0.00 0.36
CA ILE A 91 0.63 -0.01 0.29
C ILE A 91 0.20 -1.44 -0.08
N GLU A 92 -0.70 -2.01 0.71
CA GLU A 92 -1.47 -3.19 0.34
C GLU A 92 -2.79 -2.72 -0.28
N VAL A 93 -3.17 -3.34 -1.40
CA VAL A 93 -4.42 -3.07 -2.09
C VAL A 93 -5.29 -4.31 -1.98
N THR A 94 -6.54 -4.14 -1.53
CA THR A 94 -7.51 -5.25 -1.49
C THR A 94 -8.82 -4.85 -2.15
N CYS A 95 -9.38 -5.76 -2.95
CA CYS A 95 -10.75 -5.61 -3.47
C CYS A 95 -11.82 -6.11 -2.50
N ASN A 96 -11.43 -6.73 -1.38
CA ASN A 96 -12.36 -7.29 -0.41
C ASN A 96 -12.23 -6.56 0.94
N PRO A 97 -13.22 -5.72 1.33
CA PRO A 97 -13.18 -4.99 2.58
C PRO A 97 -13.04 -5.88 3.83
N SER A 98 -13.48 -7.15 3.77
CA SER A 98 -13.33 -8.09 4.89
C SER A 98 -11.87 -8.52 5.14
N GLN A 99 -10.98 -8.26 4.19
CA GLN A 99 -9.55 -8.51 4.34
C GLN A 99 -8.80 -7.35 4.99
N ASP A 100 -9.44 -6.19 5.15
CA ASP A 100 -8.83 -5.07 5.86
C ASP A 100 -8.93 -5.26 7.38
N PHE A 101 -7.77 -5.32 8.03
CA PHE A 101 -7.68 -5.43 9.48
C PHE A 101 -7.86 -4.08 10.18
N PHE A 102 -7.75 -2.99 9.43
CA PHE A 102 -7.74 -1.59 9.84
C PHE A 102 -8.85 -0.83 9.08
N ALA A 103 -10.08 -1.00 9.54
CA ALA A 103 -11.25 -0.43 8.88
C ALA A 103 -11.47 1.01 9.31
N ASP A 104 -11.64 1.90 8.33
CA ASP A 104 -12.06 3.28 8.55
C ASP A 104 -13.52 3.33 8.98
N PRO A 105 -13.92 4.35 9.77
CA PRO A 105 -15.31 4.53 10.13
C PRO A 105 -16.16 4.78 8.88
N PRO A 106 -17.32 4.10 8.72
CA PRO A 106 -18.28 4.44 7.69
C PRO A 106 -18.71 5.91 7.81
N GLU A 107 -19.19 6.48 6.69
CA GLU A 107 -19.72 7.84 6.70
C GLU A 107 -20.74 8.04 7.82
N ASN A 108 -20.68 9.20 8.48
CA ASN A 108 -21.56 9.57 9.61
C ASN A 108 -21.40 8.72 10.89
N THR A 109 -20.38 7.85 10.98
CA THR A 109 -20.07 7.14 12.23
C THR A 109 -19.31 8.04 13.19
N ASN A 110 -19.67 8.00 14.48
CA ASN A 110 -18.89 8.70 15.50
C ASN A 110 -17.49 8.07 15.63
N ARG A 111 -16.48 8.83 15.22
CA ARG A 111 -15.07 8.39 15.23
C ARG A 111 -14.55 8.05 16.62
N THR A 112 -15.12 8.60 17.69
CA THR A 112 -14.66 8.32 19.07
C THR A 112 -15.06 6.93 19.56
N THR A 113 -16.09 6.33 18.95
CA THR A 113 -16.62 5.01 19.31
C THR A 113 -16.28 3.94 18.28
N HIS A 114 -15.68 4.33 17.14
CA HIS A 114 -15.35 3.41 16.07
C HIS A 114 -14.18 2.51 16.45
N GLN A 115 -14.35 1.20 16.28
CA GLN A 115 -13.27 0.25 16.46
C GLN A 115 -12.47 0.14 15.15
N PHE A 116 -11.32 0.81 15.11
CA PHE A 116 -10.44 0.80 13.94
C PHE A 116 -9.88 -0.60 13.62
N ILE A 117 -9.61 -1.39 14.66
CA ILE A 117 -9.12 -2.76 14.52
C ILE A 117 -10.32 -3.69 14.30
N LEU A 118 -10.25 -4.53 13.28
CA LEU A 118 -11.30 -5.50 12.93
C LEU A 118 -11.83 -6.25 14.15
N ASN A 119 -13.12 -6.10 14.41
CA ASN A 119 -13.79 -6.80 15.50
C ASN A 119 -14.12 -8.23 15.05
N ARG A 120 -13.66 -9.25 15.78
CA ARG A 120 -14.00 -10.65 15.47
C ARG A 120 -15.51 -10.89 15.44
N GLN A 121 -16.28 -10.17 16.25
CA GLN A 121 -17.73 -10.32 16.34
C GLN A 121 -18.46 -9.73 15.13
N SER A 122 -17.82 -8.85 14.34
CA SER A 122 -18.42 -8.28 13.12
C SER A 122 -18.22 -9.17 11.88
N LEU A 123 -17.48 -10.27 12.00
CA LEU A 123 -17.22 -11.20 10.89
C LEU A 123 -18.26 -12.30 10.86
N THR A 124 -18.68 -12.68 9.65
CA THR A 124 -19.74 -13.67 9.45
C THR A 124 -19.21 -15.11 9.49
N SER A 125 -17.90 -15.30 9.22
CA SER A 125 -17.30 -16.62 9.13
C SER A 125 -15.89 -16.72 9.76
N MET A 126 -15.47 -17.95 10.05
CA MET A 126 -14.08 -18.24 10.45
C MET A 126 -13.09 -18.01 9.31
N GLU A 127 -13.54 -18.17 8.07
CA GLU A 127 -12.73 -17.97 6.88
C GLU A 127 -12.35 -16.50 6.69
N GLU A 128 -13.31 -15.58 6.80
CA GLU A 128 -13.05 -14.12 6.76
C GLU A 128 -12.01 -13.71 7.80
N PHE A 129 -12.13 -14.23 9.03
CA PHE A 129 -11.16 -13.94 10.08
C PHE A 129 -9.77 -14.48 9.76
N ASN A 130 -9.68 -15.69 9.21
CA ASN A 130 -8.40 -16.27 8.83
C ASN A 130 -7.75 -15.46 7.69
N HIS A 131 -8.55 -14.95 6.75
CA HIS A 131 -8.08 -14.05 5.71
C HIS A 131 -7.56 -12.73 6.28
N ALA A 132 -8.33 -12.05 7.12
CA ALA A 132 -7.90 -10.80 7.75
C ALA A 132 -6.66 -10.98 8.65
N LYS A 133 -6.61 -12.06 9.43
CA LYS A 133 -5.43 -12.41 10.25
C LYS A 133 -4.19 -12.66 9.38
N LYS A 134 -4.36 -13.32 8.23
CA LYS A 134 -3.28 -13.54 7.27
C LYS A 134 -2.82 -12.23 6.64
N ALA A 135 -3.75 -11.33 6.28
CA ALA A 135 -3.44 -10.00 5.75
C ALA A 135 -2.64 -9.16 6.76
N LEU A 136 -3.05 -9.14 8.03
CA LEU A 136 -2.27 -8.50 9.10
C LEU A 136 -0.87 -9.10 9.23
N GLY A 137 -0.78 -10.43 9.23
CA GLY A 137 0.51 -11.14 9.29
C GLY A 137 1.44 -10.79 8.14
N LYS A 138 0.92 -10.66 6.91
CA LYS A 138 1.67 -10.17 5.74
C LYS A 138 2.19 -8.75 5.98
N ASN A 139 1.32 -7.82 6.41
CA ASN A 139 1.69 -6.43 6.66
C ASN A 139 2.83 -6.32 7.70
N ILE A 140 2.72 -7.04 8.81
CA ILE A 140 3.77 -7.10 9.85
C ILE A 140 5.07 -7.69 9.29
N ALA A 141 5.00 -8.76 8.50
CA ALA A 141 6.18 -9.38 7.89
C ALA A 141 6.90 -8.41 6.94
N TYR A 142 6.17 -7.65 6.12
CA TYR A 142 6.72 -6.62 5.24
C TYR A 142 7.40 -5.52 6.04
N ALA A 143 6.73 -5.03 7.07
CA ALA A 143 7.28 -4.00 7.95
C ALA A 143 8.57 -4.46 8.63
N THR A 144 8.59 -5.69 9.14
CA THR A 144 9.76 -6.30 9.78
C THR A 144 10.93 -6.39 8.82
N GLU A 145 10.72 -6.86 7.59
CA GLU A 145 11.76 -7.01 6.59
C GLU A 145 12.36 -5.66 6.16
N ILE A 146 11.53 -4.62 6.05
CA ILE A 146 11.98 -3.26 5.75
C ILE A 146 12.84 -2.70 6.90
N LEU A 147 12.34 -2.79 8.14
CA LEU A 147 13.03 -2.29 9.33
C LEU A 147 14.33 -3.05 9.62
N ALA A 148 14.40 -4.34 9.26
CA ALA A 148 15.62 -5.14 9.41
C ALA A 148 16.75 -4.69 8.48
N ARG A 149 16.44 -4.08 7.34
CA ARG A 149 17.42 -3.67 6.31
C ARG A 149 17.78 -2.19 6.36
N GLN A 150 16.92 -1.36 6.93
CA GLN A 150 17.18 0.06 7.14
C GLN A 150 16.81 0.47 8.55
N HIS A 151 17.79 0.99 9.31
CA HIS A 151 17.54 1.52 10.64
C HIS A 151 16.62 2.75 10.54
N ARG A 152 15.40 2.63 11.06
CA ARG A 152 14.40 3.69 11.08
C ARG A 152 13.71 3.72 12.44
N HIS A 153 13.32 4.93 12.88
CA HIS A 153 12.53 5.10 14.09
C HIS A 153 11.10 4.57 13.95
N CYS A 154 10.53 4.65 12.74
CA CYS A 154 9.20 4.15 12.42
C CYS A 154 9.10 3.78 10.94
N LEU A 155 8.05 3.04 10.60
CA LEU A 155 7.63 2.71 9.24
C LEU A 155 6.11 2.86 9.17
N PHE A 156 5.62 3.50 8.12
CA PHE A 156 4.19 3.58 7.86
C PHE A 156 3.81 2.61 6.75
N SER A 157 2.67 1.96 6.91
CA SER A 157 2.00 1.17 5.89
C SER A 157 0.61 1.73 5.66
N MET A 158 0.08 1.53 4.46
CA MET A 158 -1.29 1.88 4.13
C MET A 158 -2.01 0.63 3.62
N SER A 159 -3.27 0.49 4.01
CA SER A 159 -4.20 -0.47 3.42
C SER A 159 -5.24 0.33 2.66
N VAL A 160 -5.50 -0.04 1.41
CA VAL A 160 -6.45 0.66 0.54
C VAL A 160 -7.42 -0.36 -0.05
N TRP A 161 -8.71 -0.09 0.13
CA TRP A 161 -9.78 -0.76 -0.60
C TRP A 161 -10.62 0.28 -1.33
N LEU A 162 -11.28 -0.14 -2.41
CA LEU A 162 -12.27 0.66 -3.10
C LEU A 162 -13.66 0.15 -2.72
N LEU A 163 -14.60 1.08 -2.50
CA LEU A 163 -16.03 0.77 -2.45
C LEU A 163 -16.45 0.46 -3.89
N CYS A 164 -16.43 -0.83 -4.25
CA CYS A 164 -16.99 -1.35 -5.48
C CYS A 164 -18.52 -1.36 -5.42
#